data_AF-A0AAN6LZI9-F1
#
_entry.id   AF-A0AAN6LZI9-F1
#
_cell.length_a   1.000
_cell.length_b   1.000
_cell.length_c   1.000
_cell.angle_alpha   90.00
_cell.angle_beta   90.00
_cell.angle_gamma   90.00
#
_symmetry.space_group_name_H-M   'P 1'
#
loop_
_entity.id
_entity.type
_entity.pdbx_description
1 polymer ?
#
loop_
_entity_poly.entity_id
_entity_poly.type
_entity_poly.pdbx_seq_one_letter_code
_entity_poly.pdbx_strand_id
1 'polypeptide(L)'
;MAGDKDLHFLEFYHHVAAPSMSVDNFDQAFWSRSCLQMAQSEESIRHALIAIGYLNRSQTGSLKSARSNLVATTGQETFLTHYNKALRSVADRIASPSYTPEVALVSCFIFVGIEILRGNYDAAMLHYTNGLRIIQSLRITQRKAKSPTLGSDLIETSLLPLFHRLLTTGIMYGVPTDLALSLVSCAPLPHQPFSSLLEAQSSMHELRNQALLFIRHMGDNFRPIVPTPRVKLLDQKALLAALDDWNTSFAPLEKPTDLSTPDVLTIHGLKASSVFLTILLTSITDTSQCAIDRHLSLFQSLLSHCEPIIGFSEEERKKASPAAANFTFELVVIPYLNFVATRCRCPVTRRRAVELMERNLPREGLWDGRQQAVVARRLIEIEEVGREGEGGMVDERGWPREEARVASELLF
;
A
#
# COMPACT_ATOMS: atom_id res chain seq x y z
N MET A 1 -21.88 -33.57 -5.25
CA MET A 1 -21.31 -33.39 -3.90
C MET A 1 -20.09 -32.46 -3.83
N ALA A 2 -19.49 -31.99 -4.94
CA ALA A 2 -18.43 -30.97 -4.86
C ALA A 2 -18.97 -29.55 -4.59
N GLY A 3 -20.01 -29.12 -5.33
CA GLY A 3 -20.50 -27.73 -5.31
C GLY A 3 -20.91 -27.17 -3.93
N ASP A 4 -21.42 -27.99 -3.01
CA ASP A 4 -21.79 -27.57 -1.65
C ASP A 4 -20.58 -27.06 -0.83
N LYS A 5 -19.41 -27.69 -1.01
CA LYS A 5 -18.19 -27.26 -0.29
C LYS A 5 -17.63 -25.96 -0.86
N ASP A 6 -17.79 -25.76 -2.16
CA ASP A 6 -17.27 -24.60 -2.88
C ASP A 6 -18.13 -23.35 -2.57
N LEU A 7 -19.46 -23.52 -2.46
CA LEU A 7 -20.42 -22.47 -2.07
C LEU A 7 -20.11 -21.86 -0.71
N HIS A 8 -19.77 -22.68 0.29
CA HIS A 8 -19.46 -22.21 1.64
C HIS A 8 -18.28 -21.20 1.68
N PHE A 9 -17.29 -21.33 0.79
CA PHE A 9 -16.18 -20.36 0.73
C PHE A 9 -16.58 -19.05 0.06
N LEU A 10 -17.56 -19.06 -0.85
CA LEU A 10 -18.15 -17.84 -1.42
C LEU A 10 -19.06 -17.13 -0.41
N GLU A 11 -19.82 -17.88 0.40
CA GLU A 11 -20.57 -17.34 1.54
C GLU A 11 -19.63 -16.74 2.60
N PHE A 12 -18.56 -17.44 2.95
CA PHE A 12 -17.52 -16.90 3.84
C PHE A 12 -16.88 -15.64 3.27
N TYR A 13 -16.63 -15.60 1.95
CA TYR A 13 -16.15 -14.39 1.29
C TYR A 13 -17.13 -13.22 1.48
N HIS A 14 -18.42 -13.44 1.19
CA HIS A 14 -19.46 -12.41 1.29
C HIS A 14 -19.65 -11.89 2.72
N HIS A 15 -19.76 -12.78 3.70
CA HIS A 15 -20.12 -12.42 5.07
C HIS A 15 -18.93 -12.09 5.99
N VAL A 16 -17.70 -12.48 5.62
CA VAL A 16 -16.53 -12.35 6.50
C VAL A 16 -15.34 -11.75 5.76
N ALA A 17 -14.90 -12.33 4.63
CA ALA A 17 -13.65 -11.90 4.00
C ALA A 17 -13.75 -10.48 3.41
N ALA A 18 -14.78 -10.20 2.59
CA ALA A 18 -14.94 -8.90 1.93
C ALA A 18 -15.05 -7.72 2.92
N PRO A 19 -15.86 -7.80 4.00
CA PRO A 19 -15.83 -6.78 5.06
C PRO A 19 -14.47 -6.67 5.77
N SER A 20 -13.74 -7.77 5.96
CA SER A 20 -12.43 -7.74 6.65
C SER A 20 -11.27 -7.21 5.79
N MET A 21 -11.39 -7.29 4.47
CA MET A 21 -10.34 -6.89 3.51
C MET A 21 -10.33 -5.38 3.24
N SER A 22 -11.46 -4.70 3.49
CA SER A 22 -11.66 -3.27 3.34
C SER A 22 -11.49 -2.57 4.70
N VAL A 23 -10.73 -1.46 4.73
CA VAL A 23 -10.43 -0.70 5.97
C VAL A 23 -11.14 0.66 5.98
N ASP A 24 -11.58 1.13 4.81
CA ASP A 24 -12.17 2.43 4.58
C ASP A 24 -13.25 2.38 3.48
N ASN A 25 -14.01 3.47 3.33
CA ASN A 25 -15.09 3.55 2.36
C ASN A 25 -14.60 3.55 0.89
N PHE A 26 -13.29 3.62 0.66
CA PHE A 26 -12.66 3.74 -0.67
C PHE A 26 -12.77 2.44 -1.48
N ASP A 27 -12.53 1.27 -0.86
CA ASP A 27 -12.56 -0.03 -1.55
C ASP A 27 -13.74 -0.95 -1.14
N GLN A 28 -14.51 -0.55 -0.12
CA GLN A 28 -15.64 -1.33 0.41
C GLN A 28 -16.65 -1.75 -0.65
N ALA A 29 -17.05 -0.81 -1.52
CA ALA A 29 -18.04 -1.07 -2.58
C ALA A 29 -17.52 -2.04 -3.66
N PHE A 30 -16.21 -2.06 -3.90
CA PHE A 30 -15.60 -2.98 -4.86
C PHE A 30 -15.64 -4.43 -4.34
N TRP A 31 -15.13 -4.67 -3.13
CA TRP A 31 -15.07 -6.00 -2.54
C TRP A 31 -16.46 -6.54 -2.19
N SER A 32 -17.31 -5.69 -1.58
CA SER A 32 -18.60 -6.11 -1.01
C SER A 32 -19.78 -6.07 -1.99
N ARG A 33 -19.61 -5.46 -3.18
CA ARG A 33 -20.69 -5.37 -4.19
C ARG A 33 -20.20 -5.72 -5.59
N SER A 34 -19.25 -4.97 -6.16
CA SER A 34 -18.87 -5.12 -7.57
C SER A 34 -18.34 -6.53 -7.88
N CYS A 35 -17.45 -7.06 -7.03
CA CYS A 35 -16.92 -8.42 -7.18
C CYS A 35 -18.03 -9.49 -7.12
N LEU A 36 -18.98 -9.37 -6.19
CA LEU A 36 -20.08 -10.32 -6.03
C LEU A 36 -21.08 -10.27 -7.17
N GLN A 37 -21.39 -9.08 -7.70
CA GLN A 37 -22.25 -8.91 -8.86
C GLN A 37 -21.63 -9.55 -10.10
N MET A 38 -20.34 -9.30 -10.36
CA MET A 38 -19.65 -9.90 -11.51
C MET A 38 -19.44 -11.42 -11.34
N ALA A 39 -19.31 -11.93 -10.12
CA ALA A 39 -19.26 -13.37 -9.84
C ALA A 39 -20.56 -14.12 -10.20
N GLN A 40 -21.69 -13.42 -10.43
CA GLN A 40 -22.90 -14.05 -10.93
C GLN A 40 -22.76 -14.44 -12.41
N SER A 41 -22.20 -13.57 -13.24
CA SER A 41 -22.06 -13.80 -14.70
C SER A 41 -20.70 -14.38 -15.12
N GLU A 42 -19.60 -14.00 -14.47
CA GLU A 42 -18.23 -14.31 -14.90
C GLU A 42 -17.59 -15.41 -14.03
N GLU A 43 -17.29 -16.56 -14.65
CA GLU A 43 -16.76 -17.73 -13.94
C GLU A 43 -15.37 -17.51 -13.33
N SER A 44 -14.53 -16.71 -14.00
CA SER A 44 -13.18 -16.39 -13.51
C SER A 44 -13.24 -15.70 -12.15
N ILE A 45 -14.12 -14.71 -12.02
CA ILE A 45 -14.33 -13.92 -10.81
C ILE A 45 -14.94 -14.83 -9.74
N ARG A 46 -15.97 -15.62 -10.05
CA ARG A 46 -16.59 -16.56 -9.10
C ARG A 46 -15.56 -17.53 -8.48
N HIS A 47 -14.70 -18.12 -9.30
CA HIS A 47 -13.67 -19.02 -8.82
C HIS A 47 -12.53 -18.29 -8.09
N ALA A 48 -12.16 -17.08 -8.50
CA ALA A 48 -11.20 -16.26 -7.77
C ALA A 48 -11.73 -15.88 -6.36
N LEU A 49 -13.02 -15.55 -6.23
CA LEU A 49 -13.64 -15.26 -4.92
C LEU A 49 -13.71 -16.48 -3.99
N ILE A 50 -13.97 -17.68 -4.53
CA ILE A 50 -13.88 -18.93 -3.75
C ILE A 50 -12.44 -19.16 -3.27
N ALA A 51 -11.44 -18.94 -4.14
CA ALA A 51 -10.03 -19.10 -3.80
C ALA A 51 -9.56 -18.08 -2.73
N ILE A 52 -9.94 -16.81 -2.85
CA ILE A 52 -9.57 -15.77 -1.86
C ILE A 52 -10.32 -15.95 -0.53
N GLY A 53 -11.59 -16.40 -0.56
CA GLY A 53 -12.37 -16.77 0.62
C GLY A 53 -11.75 -17.95 1.38
N TYR A 54 -11.30 -18.99 0.66
CA TYR A 54 -10.52 -20.08 1.25
C TYR A 54 -9.24 -19.56 1.93
N LEU A 55 -8.47 -18.68 1.27
CA LEU A 55 -7.22 -18.17 1.84
C LEU A 55 -7.45 -17.29 3.08
N ASN A 56 -8.44 -16.39 3.03
CA ASN A 56 -8.79 -15.55 4.19
C ASN A 56 -9.21 -16.41 5.39
N ARG A 57 -9.91 -17.53 5.15
CA ARG A 57 -10.34 -18.47 6.20
C ARG A 57 -9.22 -19.37 6.76
N SER A 58 -8.27 -19.76 5.91
CA SER A 58 -7.22 -20.74 6.25
C SER A 58 -5.92 -20.11 6.75
N GLN A 59 -5.70 -18.81 6.52
CA GLN A 59 -4.49 -18.12 6.93
C GLN A 59 -4.69 -17.27 8.19
N THR A 60 -3.59 -17.10 8.94
CA THR A 60 -3.57 -16.19 10.12
C THR A 60 -3.48 -14.71 9.73
N GLY A 61 -3.08 -14.41 8.49
CA GLY A 61 -2.69 -13.06 8.03
C GLY A 61 -1.18 -12.77 8.14
N SER A 62 -0.43 -13.52 8.95
CA SER A 62 1.04 -13.32 9.06
C SER A 62 1.81 -13.75 7.81
N LEU A 63 2.86 -13.00 7.45
CA LEU A 63 3.69 -13.29 6.28
C LEU A 63 4.51 -14.58 6.43
N LYS A 64 4.88 -14.94 7.67
CA LYS A 64 5.50 -16.25 7.99
C LYS A 64 4.57 -17.42 7.64
N SER A 65 3.30 -17.35 8.05
CA SER A 65 2.31 -18.39 7.76
C SER A 65 2.02 -18.50 6.27
N ALA A 66 1.85 -17.36 5.59
CA ALA A 66 1.61 -17.30 4.16
C ALA A 66 2.75 -17.95 3.36
N ARG A 67 4.01 -17.59 3.63
CA ARG A 67 5.19 -18.18 2.97
C ARG A 67 5.36 -19.67 3.25
N SER A 68 5.08 -20.12 4.49
CA SER A 68 5.11 -21.56 4.82
C SER A 68 4.06 -22.34 4.04
N ASN A 69 2.84 -21.79 3.94
CA ASN A 69 1.75 -22.37 3.17
C ASN A 69 2.04 -22.33 1.66
N LEU A 70 2.69 -21.30 1.13
CA LEU A 70 3.06 -21.20 -0.30
C LEU A 70 3.91 -22.40 -0.77
N VAL A 71 4.74 -22.96 0.12
CA VAL A 71 5.59 -24.13 -0.14
C VAL A 71 4.83 -25.46 0.10
N ALA A 72 3.79 -25.46 0.92
CA ALA A 72 3.03 -26.67 1.27
C ALA A 72 1.99 -27.03 0.20
N THR A 73 2.14 -28.21 -0.42
CA THR A 73 1.21 -28.72 -1.44
C THR A 73 0.01 -29.46 -0.83
N THR A 74 0.20 -30.12 0.32
CA THR A 74 -0.85 -30.87 1.02
C THR A 74 -1.90 -29.96 1.66
N GLY A 75 -3.18 -30.28 1.50
CA GLY A 75 -4.29 -29.58 2.15
C GLY A 75 -4.86 -28.37 1.38
N GLN A 76 -4.22 -27.96 0.28
CA GLN A 76 -4.65 -26.80 -0.54
C GLN A 76 -5.44 -27.16 -1.80
N GLU A 77 -5.95 -28.39 -1.91
CA GLU A 77 -6.65 -28.90 -3.10
C GLU A 77 -7.80 -27.99 -3.57
N THR A 78 -8.63 -27.49 -2.64
CA THR A 78 -9.71 -26.54 -2.94
C THR A 78 -9.17 -25.23 -3.52
N PHE A 79 -8.16 -24.62 -2.87
CA PHE A 79 -7.53 -23.40 -3.35
C PHE A 79 -6.95 -23.59 -4.75
N LEU A 80 -6.11 -24.60 -4.95
CA LEU A 80 -5.45 -24.88 -6.22
C LEU A 80 -6.47 -25.18 -7.33
N THR A 81 -7.56 -25.88 -7.01
CA THR A 81 -8.63 -26.16 -7.97
C THR A 81 -9.30 -24.88 -8.45
N HIS A 82 -9.74 -24.01 -7.54
CA HIS A 82 -10.44 -22.78 -7.91
C HIS A 82 -9.53 -21.73 -8.52
N TYR A 83 -8.31 -21.57 -8.01
CA TYR A 83 -7.31 -20.66 -8.60
C TYR A 83 -6.99 -21.03 -10.05
N ASN A 84 -6.73 -22.32 -10.33
CA ASN A 84 -6.46 -22.78 -11.69
C ASN A 84 -7.68 -22.70 -12.61
N LYS A 85 -8.90 -22.94 -12.11
CA LYS A 85 -10.12 -22.70 -12.88
C LYS A 85 -10.26 -21.21 -13.23
N ALA A 86 -10.07 -20.31 -12.26
CA ALA A 86 -10.17 -18.87 -12.47
C ALA A 86 -9.17 -18.36 -13.54
N LEU A 87 -7.93 -18.85 -13.52
CA LEU A 87 -6.91 -18.53 -14.52
C LEU A 87 -7.27 -19.01 -15.93
N ARG A 88 -7.89 -20.19 -16.06
CA ARG A 88 -8.36 -20.69 -17.36
C ARG A 88 -9.56 -19.89 -17.86
N SER A 89 -10.60 -19.74 -17.01
CA SER A 89 -11.80 -18.99 -17.35
C SER A 89 -11.50 -17.55 -17.76
N VAL A 90 -10.52 -16.86 -17.16
CA VAL A 90 -10.16 -15.50 -17.62
C VAL A 90 -9.46 -15.51 -18.98
N ALA A 91 -8.59 -16.50 -19.26
CA ALA A 91 -7.91 -16.62 -20.55
C ALA A 91 -8.92 -16.93 -21.67
N ASP A 92 -9.83 -17.87 -21.43
CA ASP A 92 -10.93 -18.21 -22.34
C ASP A 92 -11.86 -17.00 -22.56
N ARG A 93 -12.14 -16.23 -21.50
CA ARG A 93 -12.98 -15.03 -21.57
C ARG A 93 -12.33 -13.89 -22.36
N ILE A 94 -11.02 -13.70 -22.24
CA ILE A 94 -10.24 -12.71 -23.03
C ILE A 94 -10.21 -13.08 -24.51
N ALA A 95 -10.23 -14.38 -24.86
CA ALA A 95 -10.31 -14.84 -26.24
C ALA A 95 -11.70 -14.69 -26.88
N SER A 96 -12.74 -14.39 -26.09
CA SER A 96 -14.12 -14.25 -26.58
C SER A 96 -14.38 -12.90 -27.26
N PRO A 97 -15.11 -12.84 -28.39
CA PRO A 97 -15.50 -11.59 -29.03
C PRO A 97 -16.34 -10.63 -28.16
N SER A 98 -17.01 -11.14 -27.12
CA SER A 98 -17.80 -10.34 -26.16
C SER A 98 -17.01 -9.94 -24.91
N TYR A 99 -15.68 -10.02 -24.96
CA TYR A 99 -14.79 -9.61 -23.87
C TYR A 99 -14.93 -8.12 -23.54
N THR A 100 -14.91 -7.79 -22.25
CA THR A 100 -14.84 -6.39 -21.77
C THR A 100 -13.66 -6.24 -20.81
N PRO A 101 -12.94 -5.09 -20.84
CA PRO A 101 -11.74 -4.88 -20.03
C PRO A 101 -11.97 -4.99 -18.52
N GLU A 102 -13.18 -4.68 -18.05
CA GLU A 102 -13.60 -4.79 -16.65
C GLU A 102 -13.34 -6.20 -16.10
N VAL A 103 -13.67 -7.26 -16.85
CA VAL A 103 -13.54 -8.65 -16.38
C VAL A 103 -12.07 -8.99 -16.15
N ALA A 104 -11.17 -8.57 -17.04
CA ALA A 104 -9.73 -8.79 -16.85
C ALA A 104 -9.15 -7.92 -15.75
N LEU A 105 -9.55 -6.65 -15.63
CA LEU A 105 -9.07 -5.74 -14.58
C LEU A 105 -9.47 -6.25 -13.17
N VAL A 106 -10.73 -6.67 -13.00
CA VAL A 106 -11.24 -7.26 -11.76
C VAL A 106 -10.55 -8.59 -11.47
N SER A 107 -10.40 -9.46 -12.47
CA SER A 107 -9.67 -10.73 -12.30
C SER A 107 -8.21 -10.49 -11.89
N CYS A 108 -7.51 -9.56 -12.55
CA CYS A 108 -6.15 -9.17 -12.17
C CYS A 108 -6.10 -8.67 -10.72
N PHE A 109 -6.99 -7.75 -10.32
CA PHE A 109 -6.98 -7.18 -8.98
C PHE A 109 -7.24 -8.25 -7.89
N ILE A 110 -8.17 -9.18 -8.12
CA ILE A 110 -8.40 -10.30 -7.20
C ILE A 110 -7.19 -11.26 -7.18
N PHE A 111 -6.55 -11.54 -8.32
CA PHE A 111 -5.34 -12.38 -8.34
C PHE A 111 -4.15 -11.73 -7.64
N VAL A 112 -3.96 -10.42 -7.77
CA VAL A 112 -3.00 -9.68 -6.95
C VAL A 112 -3.32 -9.87 -5.48
N GLY A 113 -4.59 -9.77 -5.10
CA GLY A 113 -5.02 -9.99 -3.72
C GLY A 113 -4.73 -11.41 -3.21
N ILE A 114 -4.98 -12.43 -4.03
CA ILE A 114 -4.67 -13.83 -3.74
C ILE A 114 -3.16 -14.04 -3.55
N GLU A 115 -2.32 -13.53 -4.45
CA GLU A 115 -0.87 -13.75 -4.39
C GLU A 115 -0.20 -12.95 -3.27
N ILE A 116 -0.66 -11.72 -2.99
CA ILE A 116 -0.26 -10.97 -1.79
C ILE A 116 -0.68 -11.73 -0.52
N LEU A 117 -1.90 -12.29 -0.47
CA LEU A 117 -2.34 -13.09 0.67
C LEU A 117 -1.36 -14.26 0.92
N ARG A 118 -0.96 -14.97 -0.14
CA ARG A 118 0.04 -16.06 -0.11
C ARG A 118 1.49 -15.61 0.11
N GLY A 119 1.77 -14.31 0.09
CA GLY A 119 3.13 -13.76 0.20
C GLY A 119 4.00 -13.98 -1.03
N ASN A 120 3.38 -14.27 -2.18
CA ASN A 120 4.02 -14.50 -3.47
C ASN A 120 4.10 -13.19 -4.27
N TYR A 121 5.11 -12.38 -3.95
CA TYR A 121 5.25 -11.02 -4.50
C TYR A 121 5.48 -11.02 -6.02
N ASP A 122 6.24 -11.97 -6.57
CA ASP A 122 6.51 -12.06 -8.02
C ASP A 122 5.22 -12.25 -8.83
N ALA A 123 4.37 -13.20 -8.43
CA ALA A 123 3.11 -13.46 -9.11
C ALA A 123 2.10 -12.32 -8.90
N ALA A 124 2.11 -11.67 -7.72
CA ALA A 124 1.32 -10.47 -7.48
C ALA A 124 1.73 -9.34 -8.43
N MET A 125 3.02 -9.05 -8.57
CA MET A 125 3.52 -8.00 -9.47
C MET A 125 3.30 -8.33 -10.95
N LEU A 126 3.31 -9.61 -11.34
CA LEU A 126 2.94 -10.05 -12.69
C LEU A 126 1.48 -9.72 -13.01
N HIS A 127 0.53 -10.14 -12.15
CA HIS A 127 -0.90 -9.84 -12.32
C HIS A 127 -1.18 -8.34 -12.31
N TYR A 128 -0.52 -7.60 -11.41
CA TYR A 128 -0.66 -6.15 -11.29
C TYR A 128 -0.14 -5.44 -12.54
N THR A 129 1.06 -5.80 -13.02
CA THR A 129 1.65 -5.26 -14.27
C THR A 129 0.77 -5.52 -15.48
N ASN A 130 0.12 -6.69 -15.56
CA ASN A 130 -0.82 -7.00 -16.64
C ASN A 130 -2.07 -6.10 -16.59
N GLY A 131 -2.66 -5.89 -15.41
CA GLY A 131 -3.75 -4.93 -15.22
C GLY A 131 -3.37 -3.49 -15.59
N LEU A 132 -2.18 -3.05 -15.18
CA LEU A 132 -1.63 -1.74 -15.53
C LEU A 132 -1.42 -1.55 -17.05
N ARG A 133 -0.99 -2.60 -17.76
CA ARG A 133 -0.89 -2.59 -19.23
C ARG A 133 -2.25 -2.48 -19.92
N ILE A 134 -3.30 -3.09 -19.36
CA ILE A 134 -4.67 -2.92 -19.86
C ILE A 134 -5.11 -1.45 -19.70
N ILE A 135 -4.91 -0.85 -18.52
CA ILE A 135 -5.21 0.58 -18.28
C ILE A 135 -4.42 1.48 -19.24
N GLN A 136 -3.14 1.21 -19.45
CA GLN A 136 -2.29 1.95 -20.40
C GLN A 136 -2.84 1.85 -21.84
N SER A 137 -3.25 0.66 -22.27
CA SER A 137 -3.88 0.44 -23.58
C SER A 137 -5.19 1.21 -23.73
N LEU A 138 -6.05 1.20 -22.70
CA LEU A 138 -7.29 1.99 -22.68
C LEU A 138 -7.01 3.49 -22.81
N ARG A 139 -6.02 4.02 -22.09
CA ARG A 139 -5.61 5.44 -22.19
C ARG A 139 -5.10 5.82 -23.58
N ILE A 140 -4.36 4.92 -24.25
CA ILE A 140 -3.92 5.12 -25.64
C ILE A 140 -5.12 5.16 -26.59
N THR A 141 -6.09 4.27 -26.42
CA THR A 141 -7.33 4.24 -27.22
C THR A 141 -8.19 5.48 -26.99
N GLN A 142 -8.41 5.87 -25.73
CA GLN A 142 -9.11 7.10 -25.33
C GLN A 142 -8.51 8.33 -26.03
N ARG A 143 -7.18 8.51 -25.94
CA ARG A 143 -6.47 9.63 -26.57
C ARG A 143 -6.61 9.63 -28.10
N LYS A 144 -6.53 8.47 -28.75
CA LYS A 144 -6.74 8.34 -30.21
C LYS A 144 -8.17 8.68 -30.62
N ALA A 145 -9.16 8.22 -29.84
CA ALA A 145 -10.59 8.48 -30.08
C ALA A 145 -11.04 9.88 -29.66
N LYS A 146 -10.21 10.63 -28.92
CA LYS A 146 -10.57 11.88 -28.22
C LYS A 146 -11.80 11.70 -27.30
N SER A 147 -11.94 10.52 -26.71
CA SER A 147 -13.03 10.22 -25.77
C SER A 147 -12.83 10.98 -24.46
N PRO A 148 -13.88 11.59 -23.87
CA PRO A 148 -13.79 12.18 -22.54
C PRO A 148 -13.55 11.11 -21.48
N THR A 149 -14.13 9.92 -21.65
CA THR A 149 -14.06 8.79 -20.73
C THR A 149 -13.03 7.74 -21.17
N LEU A 150 -12.37 7.11 -20.21
CA LEU A 150 -11.44 5.99 -20.35
C LEU A 150 -12.17 4.66 -20.59
N GLY A 151 -13.39 4.52 -20.08
CA GLY A 151 -14.16 3.28 -20.17
C GLY A 151 -15.56 3.41 -19.56
N SER A 152 -16.02 2.35 -18.90
CA SER A 152 -17.26 2.36 -18.12
C SER A 152 -17.10 3.08 -16.78
N ASP A 153 -18.23 3.43 -16.16
CA ASP A 153 -18.29 4.00 -14.81
C ASP A 153 -17.51 3.16 -13.79
N LEU A 154 -17.58 1.82 -13.87
CA LEU A 154 -16.82 0.90 -13.02
C LEU A 154 -15.30 1.08 -13.17
N ILE A 155 -14.82 1.37 -14.40
CA ILE A 155 -13.39 1.62 -14.64
C ILE A 155 -12.95 2.94 -14.00
N GLU A 156 -13.74 4.00 -14.15
CA GLU A 156 -13.35 5.34 -13.71
C GLU A 156 -13.53 5.56 -12.22
N THR A 157 -14.66 5.14 -11.65
CA THR A 157 -15.01 5.44 -10.24
C THR A 157 -14.49 4.40 -9.25
N SER A 158 -14.09 3.21 -9.71
CA SER A 158 -13.67 2.12 -8.84
C SER A 158 -12.32 1.52 -9.24
N LEU A 159 -12.19 0.96 -10.44
CA LEU A 159 -10.97 0.19 -10.78
C LEU A 159 -9.74 1.10 -10.87
N LEU A 160 -9.82 2.23 -11.58
CA LEU A 160 -8.67 3.12 -11.73
C LEU A 160 -8.17 3.67 -10.37
N PRO A 161 -9.02 4.21 -9.47
CA PRO A 161 -8.62 4.58 -8.11
C PRO A 161 -7.98 3.44 -7.31
N LEU A 162 -8.47 2.21 -7.42
CA LEU A 162 -7.90 1.04 -6.75
C LEU A 162 -6.53 0.65 -7.30
N PHE A 163 -6.37 0.67 -8.62
CA PHE A 163 -5.07 0.45 -9.25
C PHE A 163 -4.08 1.58 -8.88
N HIS A 164 -4.53 2.82 -8.77
CA HIS A 164 -3.70 3.95 -8.30
C HIS A 164 -3.29 3.82 -6.82
N ARG A 165 -4.21 3.46 -5.92
CA ARG A 165 -3.92 3.18 -4.51
C ARG A 165 -2.88 2.06 -4.37
N LEU A 166 -3.08 0.97 -5.10
CA LEU A 166 -2.15 -0.17 -5.11
C LEU A 166 -0.80 0.12 -5.81
N LEU A 167 -0.69 1.20 -6.59
CA LEU A 167 0.54 1.57 -7.29
C LEU A 167 1.67 1.93 -6.33
N THR A 168 1.36 2.36 -5.11
CA THR A 168 2.35 2.53 -4.04
C THR A 168 3.08 1.21 -3.75
N THR A 169 2.39 0.06 -3.81
CA THR A 169 2.96 -1.30 -3.66
C THR A 169 3.57 -1.86 -4.94
N GLY A 170 3.23 -1.31 -6.12
CA GLY A 170 3.91 -1.62 -7.39
C GLY A 170 5.24 -0.88 -7.55
N ILE A 171 5.25 0.40 -7.18
CA ILE A 171 6.43 1.08 -6.65
C ILE A 171 6.86 0.30 -5.38
N MET A 172 8.08 0.45 -4.87
CA MET A 172 8.70 -0.59 -4.05
C MET A 172 8.90 -1.88 -4.87
N TYR A 173 7.96 -2.83 -4.87
CA TYR A 173 8.15 -4.26 -5.14
C TYR A 173 8.33 -4.70 -6.61
N GLY A 174 8.37 -3.78 -7.57
CA GLY A 174 9.02 -4.07 -8.87
C GLY A 174 8.21 -3.84 -10.15
N VAL A 175 7.11 -3.08 -10.11
CA VAL A 175 6.49 -2.56 -11.35
C VAL A 175 7.51 -1.70 -12.11
N PRO A 176 7.66 -1.88 -13.44
CA PRO A 176 8.55 -1.06 -14.26
C PRO A 176 8.26 0.44 -14.14
N THR A 177 9.32 1.23 -13.95
CA THR A 177 9.24 2.68 -13.71
C THR A 177 8.61 3.44 -14.89
N ASP A 178 8.88 3.02 -16.13
CA ASP A 178 8.29 3.56 -17.35
C ASP A 178 6.77 3.35 -17.42
N LEU A 179 6.30 2.15 -17.05
CA LEU A 179 4.89 1.84 -16.98
C LEU A 179 4.21 2.70 -15.91
N ALA A 180 4.77 2.77 -14.71
CA ALA A 180 4.23 3.58 -13.61
C ALA A 180 4.17 5.09 -13.96
N LEU A 181 5.23 5.64 -14.57
CA LEU A 181 5.26 7.03 -15.05
C LEU A 181 4.19 7.32 -16.11
N SER A 182 3.81 6.34 -16.94
CA SER A 182 2.73 6.52 -17.92
C SER A 182 1.31 6.54 -17.32
N LEU A 183 1.19 6.14 -16.04
CA LEU A 183 -0.06 5.94 -15.33
C LEU A 183 -0.33 7.00 -14.27
N VAL A 184 0.74 7.50 -13.65
CA VAL A 184 0.72 8.66 -12.74
C VAL A 184 0.35 9.94 -13.51
N SER A 185 -0.47 10.78 -12.88
CA SER A 185 -0.95 12.05 -13.43
C SER A 185 -0.23 13.22 -12.77
N CYS A 186 0.64 13.91 -13.52
CA CYS A 186 1.33 15.12 -13.06
C CYS A 186 0.47 16.40 -13.21
N ALA A 187 -0.85 16.29 -13.13
CA ALA A 187 -1.72 17.47 -13.15
C ALA A 187 -1.53 18.29 -11.87
N PRO A 188 -1.39 19.64 -11.94
CA PRO A 188 -1.35 20.46 -10.74
C PRO A 188 -2.69 20.34 -10.00
N LEU A 189 -2.64 20.34 -8.67
CA LEU A 189 -3.86 20.35 -7.86
C LEU A 189 -4.62 21.67 -8.10
N PRO A 190 -5.96 21.64 -8.23
CA PRO A 190 -6.73 22.86 -8.26
C PRO A 190 -6.60 23.56 -6.89
N HIS A 191 -6.42 24.89 -6.88
CA HIS A 191 -6.42 25.70 -5.66
C HIS A 191 -7.83 25.86 -5.06
N GLN A 192 -8.54 24.75 -4.88
CA GLN A 192 -9.89 24.66 -4.31
C GLN A 192 -9.88 23.61 -3.17
N PRO A 193 -10.67 23.81 -2.10
CA PRO A 193 -10.88 22.79 -1.08
C PRO A 193 -11.39 21.48 -1.67
N PHE A 194 -10.97 20.35 -1.11
CA PHE A 194 -11.56 19.05 -1.45
C PHE A 194 -13.03 19.00 -1.04
N SER A 195 -13.88 18.45 -1.90
CA SER A 195 -15.32 18.26 -1.67
C SER A 195 -15.64 17.13 -0.70
N SER A 196 -14.72 16.17 -0.54
CA SER A 196 -14.90 14.97 0.29
C SER A 196 -13.57 14.35 0.70
N LEU A 197 -13.59 13.51 1.75
CA LEU A 197 -12.43 12.71 2.14
C LEU A 197 -12.00 11.74 1.03
N LEU A 198 -12.94 11.18 0.26
CA LEU A 198 -12.66 10.27 -0.86
C LEU A 198 -11.82 10.94 -1.97
N GLU A 199 -12.12 12.21 -2.26
CA GLU A 199 -11.34 13.03 -3.18
C GLU A 199 -9.93 13.30 -2.62
N ALA A 200 -9.84 13.69 -1.35
CA ALA A 200 -8.56 13.92 -0.67
C ALA A 200 -7.67 12.66 -0.63
N GLN A 201 -8.26 11.49 -0.39
CA GLN A 201 -7.59 10.18 -0.46
C GLN A 201 -7.08 9.86 -1.86
N SER A 202 -7.94 9.99 -2.88
CA SER A 202 -7.56 9.75 -4.27
C SER A 202 -6.38 10.65 -4.70
N SER A 203 -6.45 11.92 -4.31
CA SER A 203 -5.40 12.93 -4.53
C SER A 203 -4.09 12.60 -3.79
N MET A 204 -4.17 12.18 -2.52
CA MET A 204 -3.01 11.77 -1.72
C MET A 204 -2.33 10.52 -2.28
N HIS A 205 -3.08 9.53 -2.79
CA HIS A 205 -2.49 8.36 -3.44
C HIS A 205 -1.67 8.76 -4.69
N GLU A 206 -2.20 9.65 -5.52
CA GLU A 206 -1.51 10.15 -6.71
C GLU A 206 -0.23 10.92 -6.32
N LEU A 207 -0.30 11.86 -5.37
CA LEU A 207 0.86 12.61 -4.89
C LEU A 207 1.92 11.71 -4.23
N ARG A 208 1.49 10.70 -3.45
CA ARG A 208 2.37 9.68 -2.86
C ARG A 208 3.09 8.91 -3.97
N ASN A 209 2.38 8.44 -5.00
CA ASN A 209 2.97 7.72 -6.12
C ASN A 209 4.01 8.57 -6.89
N GLN A 210 3.72 9.85 -7.14
CA GLN A 210 4.69 10.78 -7.74
C GLN A 210 5.96 10.89 -6.89
N ALA A 211 5.83 11.10 -5.57
CA ALA A 211 6.96 11.20 -4.66
C ALA A 211 7.80 9.91 -4.61
N LEU A 212 7.17 8.73 -4.58
CA LEU A 212 7.91 7.46 -4.57
C LEU A 212 8.59 7.15 -5.92
N LEU A 213 8.02 7.58 -7.05
CA LEU A 213 8.69 7.49 -8.36
C LEU A 213 9.90 8.43 -8.44
N PHE A 214 9.77 9.66 -7.94
CA PHE A 214 10.89 10.59 -7.84
C PHE A 214 12.04 10.01 -7.00
N ILE A 215 11.73 9.37 -5.86
CA ILE A 215 12.69 8.68 -5.01
C ILE A 215 13.36 7.51 -5.72
N ARG A 216 12.60 6.65 -6.42
CA ARG A 216 13.18 5.55 -7.21
C ARG A 216 14.15 6.11 -8.26
N HIS A 217 13.76 7.17 -8.96
CA HIS A 217 14.61 7.85 -9.94
C HIS A 217 15.82 8.58 -9.31
N MET A 218 15.79 8.93 -8.02
CA MET A 218 16.99 9.36 -7.27
C MET A 218 17.93 8.17 -7.03
N GLY A 219 17.39 7.01 -6.63
CA GLY A 219 18.14 5.79 -6.30
C GLY A 219 18.74 5.02 -7.49
N ASP A 220 18.08 5.02 -8.67
CA ASP A 220 18.53 4.32 -9.89
C ASP A 220 19.95 4.73 -10.36
N ASN A 221 20.50 5.83 -9.84
CA ASN A 221 21.86 6.28 -10.12
C ASN A 221 22.95 5.54 -9.31
N PHE A 222 22.60 4.70 -8.33
CA PHE A 222 23.47 3.89 -7.44
C PHE A 222 24.60 4.64 -6.67
N ARG A 223 24.74 5.94 -6.90
CA ARG A 223 25.65 6.86 -6.23
C ARG A 223 24.95 8.22 -6.17
N PRO A 224 25.07 8.98 -5.07
CA PRO A 224 24.68 10.37 -5.06
C PRO A 224 25.50 11.10 -6.14
N ILE A 225 24.82 11.60 -7.19
CA ILE A 225 25.45 12.56 -8.09
C ILE A 225 25.56 13.86 -7.31
N VAL A 226 26.76 14.21 -6.87
CA VAL A 226 27.04 15.46 -6.14
C VAL A 226 27.72 16.44 -7.11
N PRO A 227 27.18 17.65 -7.30
CA PRO A 227 25.92 18.17 -6.74
C PRO A 227 24.68 17.55 -7.40
N THR A 228 23.59 17.45 -6.64
CA THR A 228 22.29 16.96 -7.11
C THR A 228 21.87 17.74 -8.38
N PRO A 229 21.53 17.07 -9.50
CA PRO A 229 21.21 17.74 -10.75
C PRO A 229 20.05 18.74 -10.60
N ARG A 230 20.18 19.92 -11.21
CA ARG A 230 19.20 21.01 -11.11
C ARG A 230 17.76 20.60 -11.43
N VAL A 231 17.57 19.67 -12.39
CA VAL A 231 16.24 19.12 -12.71
C VAL A 231 15.61 18.42 -11.51
N LYS A 232 16.34 17.54 -10.82
CA LYS A 232 15.84 16.82 -9.65
C LYS A 232 15.53 17.75 -8.46
N LEU A 233 16.25 18.87 -8.33
CA LEU A 233 15.94 19.93 -7.35
C LEU A 233 14.66 20.71 -7.71
N LEU A 234 14.36 20.89 -9.00
CA LEU A 234 13.09 21.49 -9.45
C LEU A 234 11.93 20.52 -9.23
N ASP A 235 12.10 19.24 -9.52
CA ASP A 235 11.10 18.18 -9.29
C ASP A 235 10.77 18.06 -7.80
N GLN A 236 11.78 18.03 -6.93
CA GLN A 236 11.61 18.08 -5.47
C GLN A 236 10.80 19.31 -5.03
N LYS A 237 11.14 20.50 -5.56
CA LYS A 237 10.43 21.73 -5.22
C LYS A 237 8.97 21.70 -5.69
N ALA A 238 8.69 21.14 -6.86
CA ALA A 238 7.33 20.97 -7.37
C ALA A 238 6.51 20.02 -6.50
N LEU A 239 7.08 18.89 -6.06
CA LEU A 239 6.42 17.94 -5.15
C LEU A 239 6.16 18.54 -3.77
N LEU A 240 7.10 19.33 -3.23
CA LEU A 240 6.89 20.05 -1.96
C LEU A 240 5.80 21.12 -2.08
N ALA A 241 5.73 21.85 -3.19
CA ALA A 241 4.65 22.81 -3.44
C ALA A 241 3.28 22.10 -3.58
N ALA A 242 3.22 21.01 -4.34
CA ALA A 242 1.99 20.21 -4.48
C ALA A 242 1.51 19.61 -3.14
N LEU A 243 2.42 19.29 -2.23
CA LEU A 243 2.07 18.83 -0.88
C LEU A 243 1.53 19.97 0.01
N ASP A 244 2.05 21.19 -0.14
CA ASP A 244 1.56 22.38 0.56
C ASP A 244 0.17 22.81 0.04
N ASP A 245 -0.03 22.80 -1.28
CA ASP A 245 -1.34 22.95 -1.93
C ASP A 245 -2.33 21.87 -1.43
N TRP A 246 -1.91 20.60 -1.39
CA TRP A 246 -2.74 19.50 -0.88
C TRP A 246 -3.16 19.73 0.58
N ASN A 247 -2.23 20.11 1.46
CA ASN A 247 -2.52 20.40 2.87
C ASN A 247 -3.50 21.58 3.00
N THR A 248 -3.33 22.62 2.17
CA THR A 248 -4.21 23.79 2.14
C THR A 248 -5.64 23.43 1.70
N SER A 249 -5.77 22.60 0.65
CA SER A 249 -7.07 22.09 0.19
C SER A 249 -7.72 21.08 1.14
N PHE A 250 -6.94 20.42 1.99
CA PHE A 250 -7.42 19.46 2.99
C PHE A 250 -7.88 20.12 4.30
N ALA A 251 -7.23 21.20 4.73
CA ALA A 251 -7.51 21.86 6.02
C ALA A 251 -8.99 22.21 6.32
N PRO A 252 -9.88 22.47 5.34
CA PRO A 252 -11.32 22.62 5.59
C PRO A 252 -12.04 21.34 6.05
N LEU A 253 -11.59 20.17 5.62
CA LEU A 253 -12.18 18.87 5.99
C LEU A 253 -11.84 18.44 7.43
N GLU A 254 -10.86 19.08 8.06
CA GLU A 254 -10.48 18.82 9.46
C GLU A 254 -11.34 19.57 10.49
N LYS A 255 -12.14 20.55 10.03
CA LYS A 255 -12.89 21.49 10.88
C LYS A 255 -14.27 21.04 11.37
N PRO A 256 -15.01 20.10 10.72
CA PRO A 256 -16.32 19.68 11.22
C PRO A 256 -16.21 19.02 12.60
N THR A 257 -17.13 19.36 13.50
CA THR A 257 -17.22 18.75 14.84
C THR A 257 -17.87 17.37 14.85
N ASP A 258 -18.70 17.09 13.84
CA ASP A 258 -19.63 15.96 13.82
C ASP A 258 -19.13 14.84 12.89
N LEU A 259 -17.81 14.61 12.89
CA LEU A 259 -17.17 13.57 12.08
C LEU A 259 -17.44 12.17 12.64
N SER A 260 -17.67 11.20 11.75
CA SER A 260 -17.78 9.79 12.17
C SER A 260 -16.41 9.22 12.56
N THR A 261 -16.36 8.16 13.37
CA THR A 261 -15.09 7.52 13.73
C THR A 261 -14.26 7.09 12.50
N PRO A 262 -14.83 6.46 11.45
CA PRO A 262 -14.11 6.21 10.19
C PRO A 262 -13.52 7.47 9.53
N ASP A 263 -14.24 8.59 9.55
CA ASP A 263 -13.75 9.85 8.96
C ASP A 263 -12.54 10.40 9.73
N VAL A 264 -12.60 10.38 11.07
CA VAL A 264 -11.49 10.79 11.95
C VAL A 264 -10.25 9.93 11.72
N LEU A 265 -10.41 8.61 11.56
CA LEU A 265 -9.32 7.69 11.26
C LEU A 265 -8.74 7.92 9.84
N THR A 266 -9.59 8.21 8.87
CA THR A 266 -9.19 8.58 7.50
C THR A 266 -8.36 9.86 7.52
N ILE A 267 -8.80 10.88 8.27
CA ILE A 267 -8.04 12.13 8.50
C ILE A 267 -6.68 11.83 9.11
N HIS A 268 -6.60 10.97 10.13
CA HIS A 268 -5.31 10.56 10.71
C HIS A 268 -4.38 9.88 9.69
N GLY A 269 -4.89 8.96 8.86
CA GLY A 269 -4.10 8.28 7.83
C GLY A 269 -3.60 9.23 6.72
N LEU A 270 -4.42 10.21 6.35
CA LEU A 270 -4.05 11.28 5.42
C LEU A 270 -2.97 12.20 5.99
N LYS A 271 -3.10 12.62 7.25
CA LYS A 271 -2.08 13.44 7.92
C LYS A 271 -0.77 12.68 8.14
N ALA A 272 -0.84 11.39 8.49
CA ALA A 272 0.33 10.50 8.54
C ALA A 272 1.04 10.45 7.17
N SER A 273 0.27 10.30 6.08
CA SER A 273 0.80 10.33 4.70
C SER A 273 1.49 11.67 4.39
N SER A 274 0.87 12.80 4.70
CA SER A 274 1.42 14.14 4.46
C SER A 274 2.70 14.40 5.26
N VAL A 275 2.71 14.05 6.56
CA VAL A 275 3.89 14.18 7.43
C VAL A 275 5.04 13.29 6.93
N PHE A 276 4.75 12.04 6.56
CA PHE A 276 5.72 11.12 5.96
C PHE A 276 6.35 11.71 4.68
N LEU A 277 5.53 12.18 3.73
CA LEU A 277 6.01 12.80 2.49
C LEU A 277 6.82 14.07 2.76
N THR A 278 6.45 14.88 3.78
CA THR A 278 7.20 16.08 4.17
C THR A 278 8.62 15.74 4.63
N ILE A 279 8.78 14.79 5.58
CA ILE A 279 10.09 14.36 6.08
C ILE A 279 10.94 13.82 4.91
N LEU A 280 10.32 13.01 4.07
CA LEU A 280 10.95 12.29 2.98
C LEU A 280 11.44 13.24 1.87
N LEU A 281 10.55 14.06 1.31
CA LEU A 281 10.86 14.99 0.22
C LEU A 281 11.83 16.10 0.64
N THR A 282 11.78 16.58 1.89
CA THR A 282 12.73 17.59 2.36
C THR A 282 14.12 17.03 2.67
N SER A 283 14.29 15.71 2.78
CA SER A 283 15.58 15.07 3.13
C SER A 283 16.26 14.36 1.95
N ILE A 284 15.51 13.96 0.91
CA ILE A 284 15.99 13.07 -0.17
C ILE A 284 17.14 13.62 -1.04
N THR A 285 17.32 14.95 -1.09
CA THR A 285 18.39 15.59 -1.87
C THR A 285 19.59 16.04 -1.03
N ASP A 286 19.53 15.84 0.29
CA ASP A 286 20.64 16.18 1.17
C ASP A 286 21.72 15.08 1.10
N THR A 287 22.98 15.50 1.12
CA THR A 287 24.13 14.60 1.10
C THR A 287 24.45 14.00 2.46
N SER A 288 24.02 14.63 3.56
CA SER A 288 24.22 14.11 4.91
C SER A 288 23.03 13.28 5.37
N GLN A 289 23.31 12.07 5.86
CA GLN A 289 22.32 11.23 6.53
C GLN A 289 21.82 11.83 7.85
N CYS A 290 22.49 12.87 8.38
CA CYS A 290 22.06 13.62 9.56
C CYS A 290 21.02 14.71 9.23
N ALA A 291 20.82 15.10 7.97
CA ALA A 291 19.85 16.14 7.63
C ALA A 291 18.39 15.82 8.04
N ILE A 292 18.05 14.53 8.06
CA ILE A 292 16.72 14.04 8.48
C ILE A 292 16.45 14.21 9.99
N ASP A 293 17.49 14.39 10.80
CA ASP A 293 17.41 14.51 12.27
C ASP A 293 16.65 15.75 12.73
N ARG A 294 16.67 16.82 11.92
CA ARG A 294 15.93 18.07 12.19
C ARG A 294 14.41 17.86 12.27
N HIS A 295 13.90 16.73 11.77
CA HIS A 295 12.49 16.42 11.66
C HIS A 295 11.92 15.60 12.84
N LEU A 296 12.60 15.59 14.00
CA LEU A 296 12.14 14.84 15.19
C LEU A 296 10.67 15.09 15.54
N SER A 297 10.22 16.36 15.51
CA SER A 297 8.83 16.73 15.79
C SER A 297 7.85 16.13 14.78
N LEU A 298 8.23 16.05 13.51
CA LEU A 298 7.44 15.39 12.47
C LEU A 298 7.42 13.87 12.65
N PHE A 299 8.53 13.24 13.03
CA PHE A 299 8.53 11.80 13.39
C PHE A 299 7.60 11.51 14.57
N GLN A 300 7.57 12.36 15.59
CA GLN A 300 6.66 12.25 16.74
C GLN A 300 5.20 12.48 16.33
N SER A 301 4.95 13.47 15.47
CA SER A 301 3.61 13.73 14.89
C SER A 301 3.11 12.54 14.06
N LEU A 302 3.98 11.91 13.26
CA LEU A 302 3.66 10.72 12.48
C LEU A 302 3.21 9.55 13.37
N LEU A 303 3.88 9.30 14.50
CA LEU A 303 3.44 8.31 15.48
C LEU A 303 2.10 8.68 16.13
N SER A 304 1.90 9.96 16.50
CA SER A 304 0.64 10.42 17.11
C SER A 304 -0.59 10.27 16.19
N HIS A 305 -0.39 10.22 14.87
CA HIS A 305 -1.45 9.92 13.90
C HIS A 305 -1.63 8.41 13.66
N CYS A 306 -0.59 7.59 13.86
CA CYS A 306 -0.72 6.13 13.80
C CYS A 306 -1.45 5.56 15.03
N GLU A 307 -1.22 6.11 16.24
CA GLU A 307 -1.74 5.56 17.49
C GLU A 307 -3.28 5.40 17.56
N PRO A 308 -4.12 6.37 17.13
CA PRO A 308 -5.57 6.22 17.08
C PRO A 308 -6.03 5.10 16.13
N ILE A 309 -5.40 5.00 14.96
CA ILE A 309 -5.70 3.97 13.95
C ILE A 309 -5.39 2.58 14.51
N ILE A 310 -4.25 2.43 15.19
CA ILE A 310 -3.85 1.18 15.85
C ILE A 310 -4.83 0.81 16.97
N GLY A 311 -5.24 1.80 17.80
CA GLY A 311 -6.21 1.59 18.87
C GLY A 311 -7.55 1.05 18.34
N PHE A 312 -8.11 1.70 17.33
CA PHE A 312 -9.33 1.24 16.67
C PHE A 312 -9.17 -0.13 16.01
N SER A 313 -8.05 -0.38 15.30
CA SER A 313 -7.79 -1.66 14.66
C SER A 313 -7.75 -2.83 15.66
N GLU A 314 -7.19 -2.63 16.86
CA GLU A 314 -7.23 -3.63 17.92
C GLU A 314 -8.63 -3.85 18.51
N GLU A 315 -9.48 -2.82 18.57
CA GLU A 315 -10.86 -2.95 19.03
C GLU A 315 -11.74 -3.68 18.01
N GLU A 316 -11.63 -3.36 16.73
CA GLU A 316 -12.29 -4.10 15.66
C GLU A 316 -11.78 -5.54 15.59
N ARG A 317 -10.47 -5.78 15.78
CA ARG A 317 -9.92 -7.15 15.81
C ARG A 317 -10.45 -8.00 16.98
N LYS A 318 -10.92 -7.39 18.08
CA LYS A 318 -11.61 -8.10 19.18
C LYS A 318 -13.06 -8.46 18.84
N LYS A 319 -13.70 -7.72 17.93
CA LYS A 319 -15.07 -7.95 17.44
C LYS A 319 -15.13 -8.89 16.24
N ALA A 320 -14.08 -8.87 15.41
CA ALA A 320 -13.99 -9.64 14.17
C ALA A 320 -13.97 -11.16 14.41
N SER A 321 -14.42 -11.92 13.40
CA SER A 321 -14.37 -13.38 13.44
C SER A 321 -12.92 -13.87 13.57
N PRO A 322 -12.59 -14.74 14.54
CA PRO A 322 -11.24 -15.28 14.69
C PRO A 322 -10.84 -16.20 13.52
N ALA A 323 -11.81 -16.62 12.70
CA ALA A 323 -11.58 -17.40 11.48
C ALA A 323 -11.10 -16.56 10.29
N ALA A 324 -11.02 -15.22 10.40
CA ALA A 324 -10.53 -14.34 9.35
C ALA A 324 -9.05 -13.96 9.55
N ALA A 325 -8.27 -14.02 8.47
CA ALA A 325 -6.90 -13.54 8.42
C ALA A 325 -6.79 -12.09 8.93
N ASN A 326 -5.79 -11.79 9.76
CA ASN A 326 -5.54 -10.41 10.19
C ASN A 326 -4.78 -9.68 9.08
N PHE A 327 -5.50 -9.12 8.11
CA PHE A 327 -4.92 -8.69 6.85
C PHE A 327 -5.74 -7.60 6.15
N THR A 328 -5.06 -6.63 5.54
CA THR A 328 -5.61 -5.66 4.58
C THR A 328 -4.69 -5.54 3.37
N PHE A 329 -5.23 -5.13 2.22
CA PHE A 329 -4.42 -4.80 1.04
C PHE A 329 -3.80 -3.40 1.10
N GLU A 330 -4.25 -2.55 2.03
CA GLU A 330 -3.78 -1.17 2.13
C GLU A 330 -2.55 -1.01 3.01
N LEU A 331 -1.78 0.05 2.73
CA LEU A 331 -0.66 0.52 3.51
C LEU A 331 -1.14 1.61 4.47
N VAL A 332 -1.34 1.26 5.73
CA VAL A 332 -2.07 2.08 6.72
C VAL A 332 -1.13 2.68 7.76
N VAL A 333 -0.38 1.85 8.50
CA VAL A 333 0.55 2.32 9.55
C VAL A 333 1.91 1.61 9.53
N ILE A 334 2.00 0.32 9.14
CA ILE A 334 3.25 -0.45 9.27
C ILE A 334 4.42 0.18 8.49
N PRO A 335 4.28 0.64 7.23
CA PRO A 335 5.36 1.35 6.54
C PRO A 335 5.80 2.63 7.24
N TYR A 336 4.88 3.39 7.83
CA TYR A 336 5.19 4.62 8.56
C TYR A 336 5.94 4.33 9.87
N LEU A 337 5.50 3.33 10.63
CA LEU A 337 6.18 2.89 11.84
C LEU A 337 7.58 2.35 11.52
N ASN A 338 7.74 1.57 10.46
CA ASN A 338 9.05 1.09 10.02
C ASN A 338 9.96 2.26 9.59
N PHE A 339 9.42 3.25 8.86
CA PHE A 339 10.15 4.46 8.51
C PHE A 339 10.60 5.24 9.75
N VAL A 340 9.75 5.42 10.77
CA VAL A 340 10.16 6.06 12.02
C VAL A 340 11.25 5.24 12.73
N ALA A 341 11.08 3.93 12.86
CA ALA A 341 12.03 3.07 13.56
C ALA A 341 13.43 3.05 12.90
N THR A 342 13.48 3.02 11.57
CA THR A 342 14.70 2.91 10.78
C THR A 342 15.35 4.25 10.43
N ARG A 343 14.60 5.38 10.45
CA ARG A 343 15.10 6.70 10.02
C ARG A 343 15.15 7.77 11.11
N CYS A 344 14.35 7.66 12.18
CA CYS A 344 14.47 8.55 13.34
C CYS A 344 15.62 8.09 14.24
N ARG A 345 16.52 9.00 14.62
CA ARG A 345 17.71 8.66 15.45
C ARG A 345 17.53 8.95 16.94
N CYS A 346 16.40 9.52 17.35
CA CYS A 346 16.02 9.63 18.75
C CYS A 346 15.74 8.23 19.34
N PRO A 347 16.49 7.76 20.36
CA PRO A 347 16.36 6.41 20.93
C PRO A 347 14.95 6.06 21.41
N VAL A 348 14.23 7.04 21.97
CA VAL A 348 12.86 6.88 22.50
C VAL A 348 11.85 6.78 21.37
N THR A 349 11.87 7.72 20.42
CA THR A 349 10.89 7.78 19.31
C THR A 349 10.99 6.54 18.41
N ARG A 350 12.20 6.06 18.13
CA ARG A 350 12.38 4.86 17.29
C ARG A 350 11.99 3.56 17.99
N ARG A 351 12.24 3.43 19.30
CA ARG A 351 11.75 2.30 20.11
C ARG A 351 10.22 2.30 20.21
N ARG A 352 9.59 3.47 20.39
CA ARG A 352 8.12 3.59 20.37
C ARG A 352 7.51 3.07 19.06
N ALA A 353 8.14 3.36 17.92
CA ALA A 353 7.69 2.84 16.64
C ALA A 353 7.78 1.31 16.55
N VAL A 354 8.84 0.70 17.12
CA VAL A 354 8.97 -0.76 17.26
C VAL A 354 7.89 -1.36 18.15
N GLU A 355 7.65 -0.79 19.34
CA GLU A 355 6.57 -1.23 20.24
C GLU A 355 5.20 -1.25 19.53
N LEU A 356 4.91 -0.21 18.76
CA LEU A 356 3.66 -0.10 17.99
C LEU A 356 3.55 -1.14 16.87
N MET A 357 4.66 -1.52 16.23
CA MET A 357 4.68 -2.62 15.24
C MET A 357 4.50 -4.02 15.84
N GLU A 358 4.79 -4.21 17.13
CA GLU A 358 4.62 -5.50 17.81
C GLU A 358 3.20 -5.77 18.31
N ARG A 359 2.34 -4.74 18.27
CA ARG A 359 0.91 -4.84 18.53
C ARG A 359 0.22 -5.78 17.53
N ASN A 360 -1.04 -6.13 17.79
CA ASN A 360 -1.77 -7.12 16.99
C ASN A 360 -2.35 -6.54 15.69
N LEU A 361 -1.51 -5.82 14.92
CA LEU A 361 -1.87 -5.17 13.67
C LEU A 361 -2.24 -6.19 12.59
N PRO A 362 -3.17 -5.86 11.68
CA PRO A 362 -3.32 -6.61 10.43
C PRO A 362 -2.03 -6.49 9.59
N ARG A 363 -1.69 -7.53 8.83
CA ARG A 363 -0.64 -7.43 7.82
C ARG A 363 -1.15 -6.53 6.68
N GLU A 364 -0.33 -5.55 6.30
CA GLU A 364 -0.63 -4.52 5.31
C GLU A 364 0.00 -4.91 3.96
N GLY A 365 -0.72 -5.69 3.16
CA GLY A 365 -0.20 -6.28 1.94
C GLY A 365 1.03 -7.17 2.19
N LEU A 366 2.21 -6.70 1.76
CA LEU A 366 3.49 -7.39 1.98
C LEU A 366 4.19 -6.95 3.29
N TRP A 367 3.61 -6.02 4.06
CA TRP A 367 4.17 -5.50 5.31
C TRP A 367 3.60 -6.20 6.55
N ASP A 368 4.44 -6.95 7.25
CA ASP A 368 4.10 -7.65 8.51
C ASP A 368 4.78 -6.95 9.69
N GLY A 369 4.00 -6.37 10.60
CA GLY A 369 4.51 -5.54 11.71
C GLY A 369 5.53 -6.27 12.59
N ARG A 370 5.31 -7.55 12.89
CA ARG A 370 6.25 -8.35 13.70
C ARG A 370 7.55 -8.63 12.95
N GLN A 371 7.49 -8.87 11.64
CA GLN A 371 8.68 -9.03 10.82
C GLN A 371 9.49 -7.71 10.76
N GLN A 372 8.82 -6.58 10.57
CA GLN A 372 9.47 -5.27 10.52
C GLN A 372 10.05 -4.85 11.88
N ALA A 373 9.37 -5.14 12.99
CA ALA A 373 9.88 -4.90 14.34
C ALA A 373 11.21 -5.65 14.61
N VAL A 374 11.35 -6.89 14.12
CA VAL A 374 12.62 -7.66 14.22
C VAL A 374 13.73 -7.02 13.40
N VAL A 375 13.46 -6.61 12.17
CA VAL A 375 14.46 -5.93 11.30
C VAL A 375 14.86 -4.58 11.90
N ALA A 376 13.89 -3.78 12.34
CA ALA A 376 14.11 -2.47 12.94
C ALA A 376 14.89 -2.56 14.25
N ARG A 377 14.61 -3.53 15.13
CA ARG A 377 15.45 -3.80 16.32
C ARG A 377 16.90 -4.06 15.93
N ARG A 378 17.13 -4.94 14.96
CA ARG A 378 18.49 -5.30 14.59
C ARG A 378 19.25 -4.10 13.98
N LEU A 379 18.55 -3.23 13.24
CA LEU A 379 19.12 -1.97 12.76
C LEU A 379 19.45 -1.02 13.92
N ILE A 380 18.55 -0.86 14.90
CA ILE A 380 18.78 -0.03 16.10
C ILE A 380 20.01 -0.53 16.88
N GLU A 381 20.13 -1.84 17.11
CA GLU A 381 21.30 -2.46 17.76
C GLU A 381 22.59 -2.14 17.00
N ILE A 382 22.60 -2.27 15.68
CA ILE A 382 23.77 -1.99 14.84
C ILE A 382 24.16 -0.51 14.90
N GLU A 383 23.20 0.41 14.83
CA GLU A 383 23.48 1.86 14.84
C GLU A 383 23.87 2.40 16.24
N GLU A 384 23.35 1.82 17.32
CA GLU A 384 23.60 2.33 18.70
C GLU A 384 24.76 1.63 19.41
N VAL A 385 24.99 0.33 19.17
CA VAL A 385 26.10 -0.44 19.77
C VAL A 385 27.34 -0.45 18.87
N GLY A 386 27.12 -0.39 17.55
CA GLY A 386 28.19 -0.39 16.56
C GLY A 386 28.80 -1.76 16.25
N ARG A 387 29.89 -1.74 15.47
CA ARG A 387 30.78 -2.90 15.31
C ARG A 387 31.81 -2.87 16.44
N GLU A 388 32.12 -4.04 17.01
CA GLU A 388 33.09 -4.17 18.11
C GLU A 388 34.45 -3.57 17.72
N GLY A 389 34.89 -2.53 18.44
CA GLY A 389 36.23 -1.94 18.30
C GLY A 389 36.29 -0.44 18.05
N GLU A 390 35.20 0.21 17.63
CA GLU A 390 35.18 1.65 17.32
C GLU A 390 34.50 2.46 18.45
N GLY A 391 35.22 3.46 18.98
CA GLY A 391 34.76 4.26 20.13
C GLY A 391 33.82 5.41 19.74
N GLY A 392 32.71 5.55 20.47
CA GLY A 392 31.85 6.74 20.40
C GLY A 392 30.83 6.76 19.25
N MET A 393 30.06 5.67 19.09
CA MET A 393 29.01 5.51 18.07
C MET A 393 27.89 6.58 18.10
N VAL A 394 27.71 7.27 19.23
CA VAL A 394 26.66 8.27 19.44
C VAL A 394 27.21 9.68 19.66
N ASP A 395 26.38 10.68 19.41
CA ASP A 395 26.65 12.09 19.73
C ASP A 395 26.18 12.46 21.15
N GLU A 396 26.29 13.75 21.50
CA GLU A 396 25.90 14.29 22.81
C GLU A 396 24.40 14.14 23.13
N ARG A 397 23.54 13.91 22.11
CA ARG A 397 22.11 13.64 22.29
C ARG A 397 21.83 12.15 22.50
N GLY A 398 22.87 11.29 22.42
CA GLY A 398 22.76 9.84 22.38
C GLY A 398 22.26 9.31 21.03
N TRP A 399 22.42 10.07 19.94
CA TRP A 399 21.94 9.69 18.61
C TRP A 399 23.08 9.11 17.77
N PRO A 400 22.87 8.05 16.97
CA PRO A 400 23.91 7.49 16.10
C PRO A 400 24.57 8.54 15.19
N ARG A 401 25.91 8.59 15.18
CA ARG A 401 26.71 9.42 14.28
C ARG A 401 26.56 8.96 12.83
N GLU A 402 26.96 9.79 11.86
CA GLU A 402 26.76 9.49 10.45
C GLU A 402 27.43 8.17 10.03
N GLU A 403 28.68 7.98 10.41
CA GLU A 403 29.46 6.76 10.20
C GLU A 403 28.88 5.49 10.87
N ALA A 404 28.07 5.63 11.93
CA ALA A 404 27.40 4.51 12.60
C ALA A 404 26.04 4.15 11.96
N ARG A 405 25.48 5.01 11.10
CA ARG A 405 24.17 4.79 10.48
C ARG A 405 24.22 3.69 9.45
N VAL A 406 23.21 2.81 9.46
CA VAL A 406 23.04 1.84 8.40
C VAL A 406 22.59 2.60 7.15
N ALA A 407 23.46 2.62 6.14
CA ALA A 407 23.19 3.22 4.84
C ALA A 407 22.03 2.50 4.15
N SER A 408 20.81 3.00 4.39
CA SER A 408 19.61 2.61 3.67
C SER A 408 19.61 3.34 2.32
N GLU A 409 20.33 2.75 1.36
CA GLU A 409 20.25 3.10 -0.08
C GLU A 409 18.86 2.78 -0.65
N LEU A 410 18.18 1.82 -0.02
CA LEU A 410 16.80 1.44 -0.30
C LEU A 410 15.88 2.12 0.71
N LEU A 411 14.91 2.88 0.19
CA LEU A 411 13.82 3.48 0.95
C LEU A 411 12.63 2.52 1.15
N PHE A 412 12.80 1.25 0.76
CA PHE A 412 11.80 0.18 0.76
C PHE A 412 12.44 -1.17 1.08
#